data_AF-I2CQ24-F1
#
_entry.id   AF-I2CQ24-F1
#
_cell.length_a   1.000
_cell.length_b   1.000
_cell.length_c   1.000
_cell.angle_alpha   90.00
_cell.angle_beta   90.00
_cell.angle_gamma   90.00
#
_symmetry.space_group_name_H-M   'P 1'
#
loop_
_entity.id
_entity.type
_entity.pdbx_description
1 polymer ?
#
loop_
_entity_poly.entity_id
_entity_poly.type
_entity_poly.pdbx_seq_one_letter_code
_entity_poly.pdbx_strand_id
1 'polypeptide(L)'
;MVNDYQLREIDCVSTIYACAAEGLTDEAVSVFRRLARRKRGPVRAWGPPCYVAIIVACSKGGRPEDAVAFFSEMGVNGEPAPDAACYAAMMETYRRSGRASEAL
;
A
#
# COMPACT_ATOMS: atom_id res chain seq x y z
N MET A 1 22.55 -7.33 6.42
CA MET A 1 21.84 -8.56 6.05
C MET A 1 20.47 -8.52 6.71
N VAL A 2 19.45 -8.07 5.98
CA VAL A 2 18.06 -8.05 6.47
C VAL A 2 17.57 -9.50 6.43
N ASN A 3 17.17 -10.04 7.58
CA ASN A 3 16.96 -11.47 7.78
C ASN A 3 15.62 -11.90 7.16
N ASP A 4 15.64 -12.71 6.09
CA ASP A 4 14.47 -13.16 5.28
C ASP A 4 13.42 -14.04 6.03
N TYR A 5 13.58 -14.28 7.35
CA TYR A 5 12.91 -15.38 8.06
C TYR A 5 11.69 -15.03 8.92
N GLN A 6 11.32 -13.77 9.15
CA GLN A 6 10.06 -13.43 9.82
C GLN A 6 9.49 -12.11 9.30
N LEU A 7 8.99 -12.08 8.06
CA LEU A 7 8.02 -11.06 7.69
C LEU A 7 6.65 -11.51 8.22
N ARG A 8 6.33 -11.14 9.46
CA ARG A 8 4.95 -11.20 9.98
C ARG A 8 4.20 -9.95 9.49
N GLU A 9 2.88 -9.93 9.62
CA GLU A 9 2.03 -8.79 9.22
C GLU A 9 2.50 -7.44 9.77
N ILE A 10 3.13 -7.44 10.95
CA ILE A 10 3.66 -6.25 11.63
C ILE A 10 4.96 -5.73 10.97
N ASP A 11 5.80 -6.61 10.43
CA ASP A 11 7.07 -6.24 9.76
C ASP A 11 6.84 -5.63 8.37
N CYS A 12 5.65 -5.86 7.81
CA CYS A 12 5.31 -5.44 6.45
C CYS A 12 5.11 -3.93 6.36
N VAL A 13 4.32 -3.39 7.29
CA VAL A 13 3.98 -1.97 7.35
C VAL A 13 5.22 -1.12 7.59
N SER A 14 6.07 -1.51 8.55
CA SER A 14 7.32 -0.80 8.85
C SER A 14 8.33 -0.88 7.70
N THR A 15 8.45 -2.03 7.03
CA THR A 15 9.33 -2.18 5.86
C THR A 15 8.87 -1.33 4.69
N ILE A 16 7.56 -1.33 4.38
CA ILE A 16 6.99 -0.50 3.30
C ILE A 16 7.18 0.99 3.61
N TYR A 17 6.96 1.42 4.86
CA TYR A 17 7.21 2.81 5.24
C TYR A 17 8.68 3.20 5.20
N ALA A 18 9.60 2.29 5.57
CA ALA A 18 11.03 2.52 5.43
C ALA A 18 11.42 2.69 3.96
N CYS A 19 10.95 1.81 3.06
CA CYS A 19 11.15 1.96 1.62
C CYS A 19 10.57 3.28 1.08
N ALA A 20 9.39 3.67 1.56
CA ALA A 20 8.75 4.93 1.17
C ALA A 20 9.52 6.18 1.62
N ALA A 21 10.20 6.12 2.77
CA ALA A 21 11.02 7.22 3.26
C ALA A 21 12.29 7.41 2.43
N GLU A 22 12.87 6.31 1.95
CA GLU A 22 14.06 6.28 1.09
C GLU A 22 13.74 6.50 -0.40
N GLY A 23 12.46 6.67 -0.78
CA GLY A 23 12.04 6.81 -2.17
C GLY A 23 12.10 5.52 -2.99
N LEU A 24 12.29 4.37 -2.33
CA LEU A 24 12.40 3.04 -2.95
C LEU A 24 11.01 2.43 -3.19
N THR A 25 10.20 3.10 -4.01
CA THR A 25 8.80 2.69 -4.24
C THR A 25 8.69 1.32 -4.93
N ASP A 26 9.62 0.98 -5.82
CA ASP A 26 9.64 -0.34 -6.45
C ASP A 26 9.90 -1.48 -5.45
N GLU A 27 10.77 -1.25 -4.47
CA GLU A 27 11.01 -2.21 -3.38
C GLU A 27 9.79 -2.31 -2.46
N ALA A 28 9.15 -1.19 -2.13
CA ALA A 28 7.91 -1.18 -1.35
C ALA A 28 6.82 -2.05 -2.02
N VAL A 29 6.65 -1.91 -3.33
CA VAL A 29 5.70 -2.71 -4.15
C VAL A 29 6.14 -4.18 -4.23
N SER A 30 7.44 -4.44 -4.40
CA SER A 30 8.00 -5.80 -4.40
C SER A 30 7.73 -6.52 -3.07
N VAL A 31 7.97 -5.86 -1.94
CA VAL A 31 7.68 -6.37 -0.59
C VAL A 31 6.18 -6.66 -0.46
N PHE A 32 5.31 -5.71 -0.81
CA PHE A 32 3.85 -5.90 -0.76
C PHE A 32 3.39 -7.11 -1.61
N ARG A 33 3.92 -7.27 -2.83
CA ARG A 33 3.59 -8.40 -3.71
C ARG A 33 4.19 -9.73 -3.23
N ARG A 34 5.39 -9.73 -2.65
CA ARG A 34 6.00 -10.93 -2.04
C ARG A 34 5.14 -11.43 -0.88
N LEU A 35 4.54 -10.51 -0.12
CA LEU A 35 3.62 -10.84 0.96
C LEU A 35 2.32 -11.44 0.43
N ALA A 36 1.74 -10.86 -0.62
CA ALA A 36 0.59 -11.44 -1.32
C ALA A 36 0.82 -12.89 -1.80
N ARG A 37 2.06 -13.26 -2.15
CA ARG A 37 2.41 -14.63 -2.60
C ARG A 37 2.65 -15.64 -1.47
N ARG A 38 3.00 -15.20 -0.24
CA ARG A 38 3.37 -16.10 0.87
C ARG A 38 2.17 -16.65 1.66
N LYS A 39 1.06 -15.92 1.76
CA LYS A 39 -0.20 -16.48 2.28
C LYS A 39 -0.92 -17.15 1.11
N ARG A 40 -1.28 -18.45 1.24
CA ARG A 40 -2.21 -19.15 0.34
C ARG A 40 -3.65 -18.64 0.52
N GLY A 41 -3.84 -17.34 0.42
CA GLY A 41 -5.11 -16.66 0.45
C GLY A 41 -5.01 -15.41 -0.42
N PRO A 42 -6.07 -15.04 -1.15
CA PRO A 42 -6.09 -13.81 -1.93
C PRO A 42 -5.66 -12.61 -1.07
N VAL A 43 -5.15 -11.54 -1.70
CA VAL A 43 -4.63 -10.29 -1.09
C VAL A 43 -5.55 -9.71 0.02
N ARG A 44 -6.81 -10.14 0.03
CA ARG A 44 -7.84 -10.11 1.09
C ARG A 44 -7.40 -10.41 2.53
N ALA A 45 -6.34 -11.19 2.75
CA ALA A 45 -5.91 -11.62 4.09
C ALA A 45 -4.97 -10.64 4.81
N TRP A 46 -4.81 -9.42 4.30
CA TRP A 46 -3.97 -8.36 4.89
C TRP A 46 -4.87 -7.22 5.36
N GLY A 47 -4.70 -6.77 6.60
CA GLY A 47 -5.53 -5.71 7.16
C GLY A 47 -5.35 -4.34 6.48
N PRO A 48 -6.26 -3.39 6.71
CA PRO A 48 -6.17 -2.01 6.22
C PRO A 48 -4.79 -1.35 6.37
N PRO A 49 -4.02 -1.55 7.45
CA PRO A 49 -2.71 -0.89 7.61
C PRO A 49 -1.68 -1.20 6.51
N CYS A 50 -1.71 -2.40 5.92
CA CYS A 50 -0.79 -2.76 4.82
C CYS A 50 -1.12 -1.99 3.54
N TYR A 51 -2.41 -1.82 3.24
CA TYR A 51 -2.88 -1.05 2.10
C TYR A 51 -2.57 0.43 2.26
N VAL A 52 -2.79 1.00 3.45
CA VAL A 52 -2.41 2.39 3.74
C VAL A 52 -0.92 2.61 3.49
N ALA A 53 -0.06 1.70 3.97
CA ALA A 53 1.39 1.84 3.81
C ALA A 53 1.80 1.86 2.34
N ILE A 54 1.26 0.96 1.51
CA ILE A 54 1.63 0.90 0.09
C ILE A 54 1.06 2.09 -0.71
N ILE A 55 -0.17 2.54 -0.40
CA ILE A 55 -0.75 3.75 -1.01
C ILE A 55 0.12 4.97 -0.68
N VAL A 56 0.56 5.13 0.56
CA VAL A 56 1.47 6.21 0.95
C VAL A 56 2.83 6.09 0.25
N ALA A 57 3.36 4.88 0.08
CA ALA A 57 4.61 4.66 -0.64
C ALA A 57 4.50 5.05 -2.13
N CYS A 58 3.40 4.69 -2.78
CA CYS A 58 3.08 5.07 -4.16
C CYS A 58 2.88 6.59 -4.29
N SER A 59 2.15 7.19 -3.36
CA SER A 59 1.97 8.65 -3.26
C SER A 59 3.30 9.39 -3.16
N LYS A 60 4.19 8.90 -2.29
CA LYS A 60 5.54 9.46 -2.10
C LYS A 60 6.44 9.29 -3.31
N GLY A 61 6.34 8.15 -3.97
CA GLY A 61 7.08 7.83 -5.20
C GLY A 61 6.55 8.49 -6.47
N GLY A 62 5.48 9.29 -6.41
CA GLY A 62 4.90 9.89 -7.61
C GLY A 62 4.24 8.87 -8.54
N ARG A 63 3.69 7.78 -7.99
CA ARG A 63 2.97 6.71 -8.72
C ARG A 63 1.49 6.69 -8.34
N PRO A 64 0.71 7.74 -8.66
CA PRO A 64 -0.70 7.83 -8.27
C PRO A 64 -1.56 6.72 -8.89
N GLU A 65 -1.24 6.22 -10.07
CA GLU A 65 -1.97 5.14 -10.75
C GLU A 65 -1.88 3.82 -9.95
N ASP A 66 -0.71 3.52 -9.39
CA ASP A 66 -0.52 2.33 -8.56
C ASP A 66 -1.26 2.47 -7.23
N ALA A 67 -1.25 3.66 -6.63
CA ALA A 67 -2.01 3.93 -5.41
C ALA A 67 -3.52 3.68 -5.63
N VAL A 68 -4.06 4.14 -6.76
CA VAL A 68 -5.47 3.89 -7.15
C VAL A 68 -5.72 2.41 -7.37
N ALA A 69 -4.80 1.68 -8.01
CA ALA A 69 -4.93 0.24 -8.21
C ALA A 69 -4.96 -0.51 -6.88
N PHE A 70 -4.05 -0.21 -5.94
CA PHE A 70 -4.06 -0.85 -4.61
C PHE A 70 -5.29 -0.49 -3.80
N PHE A 71 -5.76 0.76 -3.86
CA PHE A 71 -7.01 1.16 -3.22
C PHE A 71 -8.22 0.45 -3.83
N SER A 72 -8.25 0.27 -5.15
CA SER A 72 -9.33 -0.46 -5.84
C SER A 72 -9.29 -1.96 -5.59
N GLU A 73 -8.12 -2.53 -5.32
CA GLU A 73 -7.99 -3.91 -4.85
C GLU A 73 -8.64 -4.09 -3.46
N MET A 74 -8.76 -3.03 -2.66
CA MET A 74 -9.57 -3.05 -1.44
C MET A 74 -11.06 -3.13 -1.84
N GLY A 75 -11.79 -4.07 -1.23
CA GLY A 75 -13.25 -4.16 -1.43
C GLY A 75 -13.73 -4.90 -2.69
N VAL A 76 -12.89 -5.16 -3.71
CA VAL A 76 -13.22 -6.19 -4.74
C VAL A 76 -13.45 -7.48 -3.97
N ASN A 77 -14.63 -8.10 -4.00
CA ASN A 77 -15.18 -9.21 -3.16
C ASN A 77 -15.24 -9.01 -1.62
N GLY A 78 -15.40 -7.77 -1.15
CA GLY A 78 -15.97 -7.49 0.18
C GLY A 78 -15.01 -7.23 1.33
N GLU A 79 -13.74 -7.64 1.27
CA GLU A 79 -12.74 -7.37 2.33
C GLU A 79 -11.28 -7.37 1.83
N PRO A 80 -10.40 -6.54 2.44
CA PRO A 80 -10.70 -5.57 3.50
C PRO A 80 -11.39 -4.30 2.95
N ALA A 81 -12.31 -3.74 3.73
CA ALA A 81 -12.94 -2.47 3.42
C ALA A 81 -11.96 -1.29 3.67
N PRO A 82 -11.94 -0.27 2.80
CA PRO A 82 -11.18 0.95 3.07
C PRO A 82 -11.65 1.62 4.36
N ASP A 83 -10.70 1.96 5.24
CA ASP A 83 -10.95 2.75 6.43
C ASP A 83 -10.61 4.24 6.19
N ALA A 84 -10.84 5.09 7.20
CA ALA A 84 -10.56 6.51 7.11
C ALA A 84 -9.09 6.83 6.72
N ALA A 85 -8.14 5.97 7.13
CA ALA A 85 -6.73 6.15 6.79
C ALA A 85 -6.46 5.87 5.30
N CYS A 86 -7.18 4.91 4.69
CA CYS A 86 -7.11 4.63 3.26
C CYS A 86 -7.59 5.83 2.43
N TYR A 87 -8.73 6.43 2.81
CA TYR A 87 -9.24 7.63 2.15
C TYR A 87 -8.29 8.82 2.29
N ALA A 88 -7.75 9.05 3.50
CA ALA A 88 -6.77 10.12 3.72
C ALA A 88 -5.51 9.95 2.86
N ALA A 89 -5.01 8.72 2.73
CA ALA A 89 -3.85 8.41 1.88
C ALA A 89 -4.14 8.66 0.38
N MET A 90 -5.36 8.35 -0.08
CA MET A 90 -5.80 8.66 -1.44
C MET A 90 -5.94 10.17 -1.69
N MET A 91 -6.51 10.92 -0.76
CA MET A 91 -6.59 12.38 -0.85
C MET A 91 -5.21 13.02 -0.99
N GLU A 92 -4.23 12.56 -0.18
CA GLU A 92 -2.85 13.05 -0.29
C GLU A 92 -2.22 12.69 -1.64
N THR A 93 -2.51 11.51 -2.17
CA THR A 93 -2.08 11.09 -3.50
C THR A 93 -2.61 12.00 -4.61
N TYR A 94 -3.90 12.32 -4.58
CA TYR A 94 -4.51 13.24 -5.55
C TYR A 94 -3.97 14.67 -5.42
N ARG A 95 -3.80 15.15 -4.17
CA ARG A 95 -3.22 16.46 -3.90
C ARG A 95 -1.82 16.59 -4.48
N ARG A 96 -0.99 15.55 -4.34
CA ARG A 96 0.40 15.53 -4.83
C ARG A 96 0.53 15.33 -6.33
N SER A 97 -0.40 14.62 -6.96
CA SER A 97 -0.42 14.41 -8.40
C SER A 97 -1.04 15.57 -9.19
N GLY A 98 -1.55 16.61 -8.51
CA GLY A 98 -2.28 17.71 -9.14
C GLY A 98 -3.67 17.30 -9.66
N ARG A 99 -4.09 16.07 -9.40
CA ARG A 99 -5.37 15.47 -9.80
C ARG A 99 -6.45 15.72 -8.75
N ALA A 100 -6.45 16.91 -8.14
CA ALA A 100 -7.38 17.27 -7.05
C ALA A 100 -8.86 17.12 -7.46
N SER A 101 -9.16 17.19 -8.75
CA SER A 101 -10.48 16.99 -9.34
C SER A 101 -11.01 15.55 -9.23
N GLU A 102 -10.16 14.54 -9.05
CA GLU A 102 -10.58 13.14 -8.85
C GLU A 102 -10.76 12.75 -7.37
N ALA A 103 -10.51 13.68 -6.45
CA ALA A 103 -10.72 13.50 -5.02
C ALA A 103 -12.15 13.89 -4.54
N LEU A 104 -13.05 14.23 -5.48
CA LEU A 104 -14.40 14.78 -5.24
C LEU A 104 -15.51 13.73 -5.37
#